data_AF-A0A830H6Y0-F1
#
_entry.id   AF-A0A830H6Y0-F1
#
_cell.length_a   1.000
_cell.length_b   1.000
_cell.length_c   1.000
_cell.angle_alpha   90.00
_cell.angle_beta   90.00
_cell.angle_gamma   90.00
#
_symmetry.space_group_name_H-M   'P 1'
#
loop_
_entity.id
_entity.type
_entity.pdbx_description
1 polymer ?
#
loop_
_entity_poly.entity_id
_entity_poly.type
_entity_poly.pdbx_seq_one_letter_code
_entity_poly.pdbx_strand_id
1 'polypeptide(L)'
;MRVHESIDALAYASADAVPASLRHEAETRIAAEMGTMAREGVSLATFERRLPSLPAMSSSTLFAQELQRVESGKESSPAIDTDRARMDEPAEGSSLEEWERALANAEVQYEHTQTRILNLELLEKYGVSAWKVHLQHLERMEANLRRHLSEQKEAVEAINQARRREHASADAELSKLSAQYQSLVQRTADIRAACESMVS
;
A
#
# COMPACT_ATOMS: atom_id res chain seq x y z
N MET A 1 34.26 0.81 -4.62
CA MET A 1 33.54 0.70 -3.34
C MET A 1 33.31 2.13 -2.84
N ARG A 2 32.15 2.73 -3.14
CA ARG A 2 31.85 4.10 -2.68
C ARG A 2 31.68 4.03 -1.18
N VAL A 3 32.51 4.78 -0.45
CA VAL A 3 32.26 5.10 0.95
C VAL A 3 30.95 5.88 0.93
N HIS A 4 29.84 5.23 1.33
CA HIS A 4 28.77 6.00 1.92
C HIS A 4 29.42 6.69 3.11
N GLU A 5 29.54 8.02 3.10
CA GLU A 5 29.53 8.74 4.37
C GLU A 5 28.32 8.18 5.10
N SER A 6 28.58 7.38 6.13
CA SER A 6 27.57 6.65 6.86
C SER A 6 26.75 7.71 7.59
N ILE A 7 25.66 8.13 6.96
CA ILE A 7 24.61 8.94 7.57
C ILE A 7 24.06 8.06 8.69
N ASP A 8 24.60 8.26 9.89
CA ASP A 8 24.20 7.52 11.07
C ASP A 8 23.27 8.39 11.92
N ALA A 9 22.11 7.85 12.24
CA ALA A 9 21.11 8.49 13.06
C ALA A 9 20.52 7.43 13.98
N LEU A 10 20.94 7.45 15.24
CA LEU A 10 20.58 6.44 16.23
C LEU A 10 19.13 6.62 16.73
N ALA A 11 18.14 6.28 15.91
CA ALA A 11 16.71 6.45 16.21
C ALA A 11 16.29 5.97 17.62
N TYR A 12 16.72 4.78 18.07
CA TYR A 12 16.39 4.28 19.41
C TYR A 12 17.04 5.04 20.58
N ALA A 13 18.17 5.70 20.36
CA ALA A 13 18.85 6.51 21.38
C ALA A 13 18.35 7.97 21.38
N SER A 14 17.97 8.48 20.20
CA SER A 14 17.51 9.87 20.02
C SER A 14 15.99 10.06 20.13
N ALA A 15 15.18 9.00 20.06
CA ALA A 15 13.71 9.10 20.02
C ALA A 15 13.10 9.90 21.18
N ASP A 16 13.61 9.73 22.41
CA ASP A 16 13.11 10.43 23.59
C ASP A 16 13.73 11.84 23.74
N ALA A 17 14.72 12.18 22.91
CA ALA A 17 15.54 13.39 23.02
C ALA A 17 15.19 14.48 21.98
N VAL A 18 14.35 14.22 20.97
CA VAL A 18 14.02 15.22 19.93
C VAL A 18 12.71 15.97 20.25
N PRO A 19 12.77 17.21 20.78
CA PRO A 19 11.59 18.06 20.95
C PRO A 19 10.97 18.45 19.59
N ALA A 20 9.65 18.68 19.60
CA ALA A 20 8.89 19.07 18.41
C ALA A 20 9.41 20.37 17.74
N SER A 21 10.03 21.28 18.51
CA SER A 21 10.64 22.51 18.00
C SER A 21 11.82 22.23 17.05
N LEU A 22 12.68 21.26 17.37
CA LEU A 22 13.81 20.87 16.53
C LEU A 22 13.34 20.21 15.23
N ARG A 23 12.22 19.49 15.27
CA ARG A 23 11.60 18.94 14.06
C ARG A 23 11.15 20.06 13.12
N HIS A 24 10.46 21.07 13.63
CA HIS A 24 9.99 22.20 12.81
C HIS A 24 11.16 23.00 12.21
N GLU A 25 12.22 23.20 12.98
CA GLU A 25 13.44 23.85 12.48
C GLU A 25 14.10 23.03 11.37
N ALA A 26 14.22 21.71 11.55
CA ALA A 26 14.74 20.82 10.52
C ALA A 26 13.88 20.85 9.24
N GLU A 27 12.55 20.79 9.37
CA GLU A 27 11.61 20.87 8.24
C GLU A 27 11.75 22.21 7.49
N THR A 28 11.93 23.32 8.22
CA THR A 28 12.12 24.64 7.61
C THR A 28 13.44 24.72 6.83
N ARG A 29 14.53 24.18 7.39
CA ARG A 29 15.83 24.10 6.72
C ARG A 29 15.77 23.20 5.47
N ILE A 30 15.10 22.05 5.57
CA ILE A 30 14.85 21.16 4.42
C ILE A 30 14.07 21.90 3.33
N ALA A 31 13.03 22.64 3.68
CA ALA A 31 12.24 23.39 2.71
C ALA A 31 13.05 24.51 2.02
N ALA A 32 13.93 25.18 2.75
CA ALA A 32 14.85 26.16 2.19
C ALA A 32 15.81 25.53 1.16
N GLU A 33 16.40 24.37 1.50
CA GLU A 33 17.30 23.63 0.59
C GLU A 33 16.56 23.02 -0.60
N MET A 34 15.32 22.57 -0.43
CA MET A 34 14.47 22.16 -1.55
C MET A 34 14.27 23.32 -2.54
N GLY A 35 14.17 24.56 -2.04
CA GLY A 35 14.06 25.76 -2.85
C GLY A 35 15.35 26.14 -3.59
N THR A 36 16.53 25.90 -3.00
CA THR A 36 17.83 26.11 -3.67
C THR A 36 18.06 25.05 -4.75
N MET A 37 17.82 23.76 -4.43
CA MET A 37 17.93 22.65 -5.36
C MET A 37 17.02 22.80 -6.59
N ALA A 38 15.79 23.29 -6.39
CA ALA A 38 14.87 23.56 -7.50
C ALA A 38 15.41 24.61 -8.47
N ARG A 39 16.15 25.63 -7.98
CA ARG A 39 16.81 26.65 -8.84
C ARG A 39 17.99 26.07 -9.62
N GLU A 40 18.65 25.07 -9.05
CA GLU A 40 19.76 24.32 -9.69
C GLU A 40 19.26 23.21 -10.64
N GLY A 41 17.94 23.10 -10.85
CA GLY A 41 17.33 22.12 -11.75
C GLY A 41 17.26 20.70 -11.17
N VAL A 42 17.55 20.53 -9.87
CA VAL A 42 17.37 19.27 -9.15
C VAL A 42 15.96 19.27 -8.57
N SER A 43 15.06 18.53 -9.22
CA SER A 43 13.65 18.44 -8.85
C SER A 43 13.25 16.99 -8.60
N LEU A 44 12.05 16.78 -8.04
CA LEU A 44 11.44 15.46 -7.87
C LEU A 44 11.46 14.66 -9.19
N ALA A 45 11.26 15.33 -10.33
CA ALA A 45 11.35 14.76 -11.68
C ALA A 45 12.72 14.11 -11.99
N THR A 46 13.80 14.62 -11.41
CA THR A 46 15.16 14.05 -11.54
C THR A 46 15.26 12.70 -10.84
N PHE A 47 14.51 12.49 -9.75
CA PHE A 47 14.44 11.23 -9.02
C PHE A 47 13.39 10.27 -9.59
N GLU A 48 12.26 10.79 -10.09
CA GLU A 48 11.20 10.00 -10.74
C GLU A 48 11.71 9.24 -11.97
N ARG A 49 12.71 9.78 -12.69
CA ARG A 49 13.37 9.09 -13.82
C ARG A 49 14.10 7.79 -13.40
N ARG A 50 14.36 7.59 -12.10
CA ARG A 50 14.97 6.37 -11.56
C ARG A 50 13.94 5.34 -11.08
N LEU A 51 12.67 5.69 -11.01
CA LEU A 51 11.62 4.74 -10.71
C LEU A 51 11.34 3.88 -11.96
N PRO A 52 11.10 2.57 -11.80
CA PRO A 52 10.63 1.76 -12.91
C PRO A 52 9.33 2.36 -13.46
N SER A 53 9.22 2.45 -14.78
CA SER A 53 8.00 2.93 -15.42
C SER A 53 6.84 2.05 -14.99
N LEU A 54 5.77 2.66 -14.47
CA LEU A 54 4.56 1.91 -14.15
C LEU A 54 4.08 1.20 -15.42
N PRO A 55 3.63 -0.07 -15.33
CA PRO A 55 3.02 -0.73 -16.46
C PRO A 55 1.85 0.14 -16.94
N ALA A 56 1.83 0.45 -18.22
CA ALA A 56 0.80 1.29 -18.79
C ALA A 56 -0.56 0.59 -18.59
N MET A 57 -1.41 1.13 -17.70
CA MET A 57 -2.75 0.59 -17.44
C MET A 57 -3.63 0.60 -18.70
N SER A 58 -3.20 1.34 -19.73
CA SER A 58 -3.77 1.40 -21.07
C SER A 58 -3.54 0.15 -21.94
N SER A 59 -2.79 -0.87 -21.48
CA SER A 59 -2.60 -2.09 -22.27
C SER A 59 -3.86 -2.92 -22.43
N SER A 60 -4.89 -2.70 -21.60
CA SER A 60 -6.18 -3.36 -21.74
C SER A 60 -7.18 -2.45 -22.44
N THR A 61 -7.68 -2.91 -23.59
CA THR A 61 -8.68 -2.20 -24.39
C THR A 61 -9.94 -1.89 -23.60
N LEU A 62 -10.35 -2.79 -22.70
CA LEU A 62 -11.51 -2.59 -21.82
C LEU A 62 -11.30 -1.44 -20.84
N PHE A 63 -10.12 -1.32 -20.24
CA PHE A 63 -9.82 -0.22 -19.32
C PHE A 63 -9.75 1.12 -20.05
N ALA A 64 -9.16 1.17 -21.24
CA ALA A 64 -9.13 2.39 -22.05
C ALA A 64 -10.54 2.86 -22.44
N GLN A 65 -11.42 1.92 -22.84
CA GLN A 65 -12.83 2.20 -23.15
C GLN A 65 -13.60 2.69 -21.91
N GLU A 66 -13.34 2.10 -20.75
CA GLU A 66 -13.98 2.49 -19.50
C GLU A 66 -13.51 3.88 -19.02
N LEU A 67 -12.23 4.18 -19.16
CA LEU A 67 -11.68 5.50 -18.87
C LEU A 67 -12.34 6.57 -19.76
N GLN A 68 -12.43 6.30 -21.07
CA GLN A 68 -13.10 7.18 -22.02
C GLN A 68 -14.59 7.35 -21.70
N ARG A 69 -15.27 6.29 -21.25
CA ARG A 69 -16.66 6.33 -20.80
C ARG A 69 -16.82 7.27 -19.59
N VAL A 70 -15.98 7.10 -18.57
CA VAL A 70 -15.97 7.93 -17.35
C VAL A 70 -15.63 9.38 -17.66
N GLU A 71 -14.61 9.64 -18.48
CA GLU A 71 -14.23 10.98 -18.94
C GLU A 71 -15.37 11.66 -19.70
N SER A 72 -16.12 10.91 -20.50
CA SER A 72 -17.30 11.41 -21.22
C SER A 72 -18.53 11.60 -20.32
N GLY A 73 -18.43 11.33 -19.01
CA GLY A 73 -19.51 11.50 -18.05
C GLY A 73 -20.69 10.54 -18.26
N LYS A 74 -20.52 9.48 -19.06
CA LYS A 74 -21.58 8.49 -19.28
C LYS A 74 -21.76 7.67 -18.00
N GLU A 75 -23.00 7.29 -17.70
CA GLU A 75 -23.28 6.35 -16.63
C GLU A 75 -22.68 4.97 -16.95
N SER A 76 -22.49 4.12 -15.93
CA SER A 76 -22.03 2.74 -16.16
C SER A 76 -23.04 2.02 -17.06
N SER A 77 -22.59 1.02 -17.83
CA SER A 77 -23.42 0.27 -18.79
C SER A 77 -24.82 -0.05 -18.24
N PRO A 78 -25.87 -0.11 -19.10
CA PRO A 78 -27.25 -0.17 -18.65
C PRO A 78 -27.45 -1.27 -17.60
N ALA A 79 -28.30 -0.96 -16.61
CA ALA A 79 -28.78 -1.94 -15.64
C ALA A 79 -29.20 -3.22 -16.37
N ILE A 80 -28.93 -4.38 -15.74
CA ILE A 80 -29.33 -5.69 -16.25
C ILE A 80 -30.76 -5.58 -16.77
N ASP A 81 -30.95 -5.84 -18.07
CA ASP A 81 -32.26 -5.79 -18.71
C ASP A 81 -33.15 -6.89 -18.10
N THR A 82 -33.98 -6.47 -17.13
CA THR A 82 -34.93 -7.35 -16.44
C THR A 82 -36.19 -7.58 -17.26
N ASP A 83 -36.46 -6.75 -18.26
CA ASP A 83 -37.67 -6.83 -19.07
C ASP A 83 -37.63 -8.06 -19.97
N ARG A 84 -36.44 -8.45 -20.42
CA ARG A 84 -36.22 -9.72 -21.13
C ARG A 84 -36.59 -10.97 -20.33
N ALA A 85 -36.62 -10.90 -18.99
CA ALA A 85 -36.98 -12.01 -18.13
C ALA A 85 -38.48 -12.05 -17.76
N ARG A 86 -39.27 -11.06 -18.21
CA ARG A 86 -40.71 -11.01 -17.97
C ARG A 86 -41.47 -11.78 -19.05
N MET A 87 -42.48 -12.54 -18.62
CA MET A 87 -43.53 -13.07 -19.49
C MET A 87 -44.74 -12.15 -19.37
N ASP A 88 -44.69 -11.00 -20.05
CA ASP A 88 -45.85 -10.11 -20.12
C ASP A 88 -46.76 -10.56 -21.27
N GLU A 89 -48.05 -10.72 -21.00
CA GLU A 89 -49.03 -11.07 -22.03
C GLU A 89 -49.33 -9.86 -22.93
N PRO A 90 -49.40 -10.02 -24.26
CA PRO A 90 -49.83 -8.95 -25.16
C PRO A 90 -51.26 -8.48 -24.83
N ALA A 91 -51.52 -7.18 -24.86
CA ALA A 91 -52.84 -6.61 -24.58
C ALA A 91 -53.88 -6.99 -25.65
N GLU A 92 -55.18 -6.89 -25.31
CA GLU A 92 -56.25 -7.07 -26.29
C GLU A 92 -56.14 -6.01 -27.41
N GLY A 93 -56.07 -6.46 -28.67
CA GLY A 93 -55.85 -5.59 -29.85
C GLY A 93 -54.40 -5.48 -30.33
N SER A 94 -53.46 -6.23 -29.73
CA SER A 94 -52.05 -6.27 -30.16
C SER A 94 -51.88 -6.82 -31.57
N SER A 95 -50.83 -6.37 -32.26
CA SER A 95 -50.47 -6.83 -33.61
C SER A 95 -50.00 -8.29 -33.61
N LEU A 96 -50.10 -8.96 -34.77
CA LEU A 96 -49.60 -10.33 -34.95
C LEU A 96 -48.11 -10.46 -34.57
N GLU A 97 -47.29 -9.46 -34.93
CA GLU A 97 -45.86 -9.45 -34.60
C GLU A 97 -45.58 -9.39 -33.10
N GLU A 98 -46.42 -8.71 -32.32
CA GLU A 98 -46.27 -8.64 -30.86
C GLU A 98 -46.61 -9.98 -30.20
N TRP A 99 -47.62 -10.70 -30.71
CA TRP A 99 -47.94 -12.05 -30.29
C TRP A 99 -46.83 -13.06 -30.65
N GLU A 100 -46.24 -12.95 -31.84
CA GLU A 100 -45.12 -13.80 -32.25
C GLU A 100 -43.88 -13.58 -31.36
N ARG A 101 -43.58 -12.32 -31.02
CA ARG A 101 -42.48 -12.00 -30.09
C ARG A 101 -42.75 -12.53 -28.68
N ALA A 102 -43.97 -12.41 -28.18
CA ALA A 102 -44.35 -12.93 -26.87
C ALA A 102 -44.26 -14.46 -26.81
N LEU A 103 -44.70 -15.15 -27.87
CA LEU A 103 -44.58 -16.61 -27.99
C LEU A 103 -43.11 -17.05 -28.02
N ALA A 104 -42.28 -16.41 -28.84
CA ALA A 104 -40.85 -16.71 -28.90
C ALA A 104 -40.15 -16.47 -27.55
N ASN A 105 -40.52 -15.41 -26.83
CA ASN A 105 -40.01 -15.17 -25.47
C ASN A 105 -40.47 -16.30 -24.52
N ALA A 106 -41.73 -16.73 -24.60
CA ALA A 106 -42.26 -17.78 -23.75
C ALA A 106 -41.54 -19.13 -23.97
N GLU A 107 -41.24 -19.48 -25.22
CA GLU A 107 -40.44 -20.67 -25.58
C GLU A 107 -39.03 -20.59 -24.98
N VAL A 108 -38.36 -19.43 -25.10
CA VAL A 108 -37.03 -19.21 -24.51
C VAL A 108 -37.07 -19.37 -22.98
N GLN A 109 -38.09 -18.82 -22.32
CA GLN A 109 -38.23 -18.92 -20.87
C GLN A 109 -38.56 -20.35 -20.40
N TYR A 110 -39.30 -21.12 -21.20
CA TYR A 110 -39.55 -22.52 -20.94
C TYR A 110 -38.24 -23.32 -20.94
N GLU A 111 -37.42 -23.17 -21.99
CA GLU A 111 -36.12 -23.84 -22.09
C GLU A 111 -35.14 -23.39 -20.99
N HIS A 112 -35.15 -22.10 -20.65
CA HIS A 112 -34.37 -21.60 -19.52
C HIS A 112 -34.80 -22.24 -18.20
N THR A 113 -36.11 -22.42 -17.98
CA THR A 113 -36.65 -23.04 -16.77
C THR A 113 -36.29 -24.52 -16.70
N GLN A 114 -36.32 -25.25 -17.81
CA GLN A 114 -35.84 -26.64 -17.87
C GLN A 114 -34.36 -26.73 -17.48
N THR A 115 -33.53 -25.85 -18.03
CA THR A 115 -32.10 -25.78 -17.67
C THR A 115 -31.91 -25.42 -16.20
N ARG A 116 -32.71 -24.50 -15.67
CA ARG A 116 -32.67 -24.10 -14.25
C ARG A 116 -32.99 -25.26 -13.33
N ILE A 117 -34.00 -26.07 -13.67
CA ILE A 117 -34.36 -27.27 -12.89
C ILE A 117 -33.19 -28.25 -12.87
N LEU A 118 -32.59 -28.56 -14.02
CA LEU A 118 -31.41 -29.43 -14.11
C LEU A 118 -30.23 -28.90 -13.27
N ASN A 119 -29.97 -27.60 -13.32
CA ASN A 119 -28.92 -26.96 -12.51
C ASN A 119 -29.22 -27.05 -11.01
N LEU A 120 -30.48 -26.89 -10.60
CA LEU A 120 -30.90 -27.03 -9.20
C LEU A 120 -30.77 -28.48 -8.73
N GLU A 121 -31.10 -29.47 -9.55
CA GLU A 121 -30.89 -30.89 -9.23
C GLU A 121 -29.39 -31.21 -9.08
N LEU A 122 -28.53 -30.64 -9.93
CA LEU A 122 -27.08 -30.77 -9.78
C LEU A 122 -26.58 -30.10 -8.50
N LEU A 123 -27.11 -28.92 -8.17
CA LEU A 123 -26.77 -28.19 -6.95
C LEU A 123 -27.24 -28.94 -5.69
N GLU A 124 -28.41 -29.55 -5.73
CA GLU A 124 -28.91 -30.38 -4.61
C GLU A 124 -28.01 -31.59 -4.38
N LYS A 125 -27.60 -32.27 -5.46
CA LYS A 125 -26.73 -33.46 -5.38
C LYS A 125 -25.30 -33.14 -4.95
N TYR A 126 -24.70 -32.08 -5.49
CA TYR A 126 -23.25 -31.83 -5.36
C TYR A 126 -22.89 -30.54 -4.62
N GLY A 127 -23.83 -29.61 -4.44
CA GLY A 127 -23.58 -28.27 -3.92
C GLY A 127 -22.98 -28.29 -2.52
N VAL A 128 -23.51 -29.11 -1.61
CA VAL A 128 -22.98 -29.22 -0.25
C VAL A 128 -21.54 -29.77 -0.25
N SER A 129 -21.25 -30.76 -1.09
CA SER A 129 -19.91 -31.34 -1.20
C SER A 129 -18.91 -30.33 -1.79
N ALA A 130 -19.28 -29.67 -2.89
CA ALA A 130 -18.47 -28.64 -3.52
C ALA A 130 -18.20 -27.46 -2.57
N TRP A 131 -19.23 -27.03 -1.82
CA TRP A 131 -19.09 -25.95 -0.84
C TRP A 131 -18.15 -26.33 0.30
N LYS A 132 -18.21 -27.56 0.80
CA LYS A 132 -17.26 -28.05 1.83
C LYS A 132 -15.81 -28.03 1.33
N VAL A 133 -15.57 -28.48 0.11
CA VAL A 133 -14.21 -28.43 -0.49
C VAL A 133 -13.75 -26.99 -0.66
N HIS A 134 -14.64 -26.11 -1.12
CA HIS A 134 -14.35 -24.67 -1.24
C HIS A 134 -14.00 -24.05 0.11
N LEU A 135 -14.78 -24.35 1.16
CA LEU A 135 -14.50 -23.87 2.52
C LEU A 135 -13.15 -24.37 3.03
N GLN A 136 -12.83 -25.66 2.85
CA GLN A 136 -11.52 -26.21 3.22
C GLN A 136 -10.38 -25.52 2.48
N HIS A 137 -10.58 -25.13 1.23
CA HIS A 137 -9.59 -24.36 0.47
C HIS A 137 -9.41 -22.96 1.07
N LEU A 138 -10.49 -22.26 1.40
CA LEU A 138 -10.45 -20.94 2.04
C LEU A 138 -9.76 -21.00 3.41
N GLU A 139 -10.08 -21.99 4.24
CA GLU A 139 -9.44 -22.20 5.55
C GLU A 139 -7.93 -22.42 5.41
N ARG A 140 -7.49 -23.20 4.41
CA ARG A 140 -6.06 -23.39 4.13
C ARG A 140 -5.39 -22.12 3.65
N MET A 141 -6.05 -21.34 2.78
CA MET A 141 -5.53 -20.04 2.34
C MET A 141 -5.37 -19.09 3.52
N GLU A 142 -6.38 -19.00 4.38
CA GLU A 142 -6.34 -18.18 5.59
C GLU A 142 -5.19 -18.60 6.51
N ALA A 143 -5.04 -19.90 6.78
CA ALA A 143 -3.96 -20.42 7.62
C ALA A 143 -2.57 -20.07 7.05
N ASN A 144 -2.39 -20.21 5.73
CA ASN A 144 -1.14 -19.84 5.06
C ASN A 144 -0.85 -18.33 5.17
N LEU A 145 -1.86 -17.48 4.94
CA LEU A 145 -1.71 -16.03 5.06
C LEU A 145 -1.39 -15.62 6.51
N ARG A 146 -2.06 -16.21 7.50
CA ARG A 146 -1.76 -15.98 8.92
C ARG A 146 -0.35 -16.42 9.29
N ARG A 147 0.12 -17.55 8.76
CA ARG A 147 1.51 -18.02 8.95
C ARG A 147 2.51 -17.02 8.36
N HIS A 148 2.35 -16.62 7.10
CA HIS A 148 3.25 -15.65 6.48
C HIS A 148 3.24 -14.31 7.22
N LEU A 149 2.08 -13.86 7.70
CA LEU A 149 1.99 -12.66 8.54
C LEU A 149 2.82 -12.81 9.82
N SER A 150 2.75 -13.96 10.51
CA SER A 150 3.55 -14.23 11.71
C SER A 150 5.05 -14.21 11.40
N GLU A 151 5.47 -14.93 10.37
CA GLU A 151 6.88 -14.99 9.93
C GLU A 151 7.43 -13.60 9.60
N GLN A 152 6.65 -12.77 8.90
CA GLN A 152 7.05 -11.39 8.59
C GLN A 152 7.13 -10.51 9.83
N LYS A 153 6.20 -10.65 10.78
CA LYS A 153 6.24 -9.92 12.06
C LYS A 153 7.48 -10.30 12.86
N GLU A 154 7.76 -11.59 12.98
CA GLU A 154 8.96 -12.10 13.68
C GLU A 154 10.25 -11.61 13.00
N ALA A 155 10.31 -11.59 11.67
CA ALA A 155 11.45 -11.05 10.95
C ALA A 155 11.65 -9.54 11.21
N VAL A 156 10.57 -8.76 11.17
CA VAL A 156 10.62 -7.32 11.49
C VAL A 156 11.05 -7.09 12.94
N GLU A 157 10.50 -7.85 13.89
CA GLU A 157 10.87 -7.77 15.30
C GLU A 157 12.33 -8.14 15.52
N ALA A 158 12.83 -9.20 14.88
CA ALA A 158 14.24 -9.60 14.97
C ALA A 158 15.18 -8.50 14.47
N ILE A 159 14.85 -7.87 13.33
CA ILE A 159 15.63 -6.75 12.79
C ILE A 159 15.58 -5.55 13.74
N ASN A 160 14.42 -5.21 14.29
CA ASN A 160 14.26 -4.10 15.22
C ASN A 160 15.02 -4.34 16.54
N GLN A 161 15.01 -5.57 17.05
CA GLN A 161 15.78 -5.96 18.22
C GLN A 161 17.29 -5.88 17.96
N ALA A 162 17.76 -6.33 16.80
CA ALA A 162 19.15 -6.20 16.39
C ALA A 162 19.58 -4.73 16.32
N ARG A 163 18.80 -3.89 15.61
CA ARG A 163 19.03 -2.43 15.55
C ARG A 163 19.05 -1.78 16.93
N ARG A 164 18.13 -2.15 17.81
CA ARG A 164 18.10 -1.60 19.18
C ARG A 164 19.37 -1.92 19.96
N ARG A 165 19.90 -3.14 19.85
CA ARG A 165 21.14 -3.55 20.52
C ARG A 165 22.35 -2.77 19.98
N GLU A 166 22.43 -2.64 18.66
CA GLU A 166 23.49 -1.87 18.00
C GLU A 166 23.47 -0.40 18.44
N HIS A 167 22.30 0.24 18.40
CA HIS A 167 22.13 1.62 18.85
C HIS A 167 22.49 1.80 20.33
N ALA A 168 22.08 0.86 21.20
CA ALA A 168 22.41 0.93 22.62
C ALA A 168 23.92 0.79 22.88
N SER A 169 24.62 -0.04 22.10
CA SER A 169 26.08 -0.16 22.19
C SER A 169 26.77 1.11 21.72
N ALA A 170 26.37 1.64 20.56
CA ALA A 170 26.92 2.88 20.00
C ALA A 170 26.68 4.07 20.94
N ASP A 171 25.49 4.19 21.52
CA ASP A 171 25.15 5.26 22.46
C ASP A 171 26.00 5.22 23.74
N ALA A 172 26.25 4.01 24.27
CA ALA A 172 27.15 3.84 25.42
C ALA A 172 28.60 4.25 25.09
N GLU A 173 29.08 3.91 23.89
CA GLU A 173 30.42 4.33 23.42
C GLU A 173 30.51 5.83 23.21
N LEU A 174 29.50 6.44 22.57
CA LEU A 174 29.42 7.89 22.37
C LEU A 174 29.38 8.65 23.70
N SER A 175 28.61 8.16 24.66
CA SER A 175 28.54 8.75 26.01
C SER A 175 29.90 8.70 26.72
N LYS A 176 30.60 7.57 26.62
CA LYS A 176 31.95 7.42 27.17
C LYS A 176 32.95 8.39 26.50
N LEU A 177 32.92 8.47 25.17
CA LEU A 177 33.83 9.34 24.42
C LEU A 177 33.54 10.83 24.69
N SER A 178 32.26 11.21 24.80
CA SER A 178 31.82 12.56 25.16
C SER A 178 32.34 12.96 26.55
N ALA A 179 32.21 12.07 27.54
CA ALA A 179 32.74 12.32 28.89
C ALA A 179 34.26 12.47 28.90
N GLN A 180 34.98 11.63 28.15
CA GLN A 180 36.44 11.74 28.00
C GLN A 180 36.84 13.06 27.33
N TYR A 181 36.14 13.45 26.27
CA TYR A 181 36.36 14.71 25.58
C TYR A 181 36.15 15.90 26.52
N GLN A 182 35.04 15.95 27.25
CA GLN A 182 34.77 17.02 28.22
C GLN A 182 35.85 17.09 29.31
N SER A 183 36.29 15.94 29.84
CA SER A 183 37.37 15.90 30.83
C SER A 183 38.70 16.42 30.26
N LEU A 184 39.04 16.07 29.00
CA LEU A 184 40.24 16.58 28.35
C LEU A 184 40.16 18.09 28.13
N VAL A 185 39.03 18.60 27.65
CA VAL A 185 38.80 20.03 27.46
C VAL A 185 38.97 20.78 28.79
N GLN A 186 38.34 20.30 29.86
CA GLN A 186 38.49 20.86 31.20
C GLN A 186 39.95 20.85 31.66
N ARG A 187 40.64 19.71 31.57
CA ARG A 187 42.06 19.61 31.93
C ARG A 187 42.93 20.59 31.15
N THR A 188 42.70 20.76 29.85
CA THR A 188 43.47 21.72 29.05
C THR A 188 43.16 23.16 29.43
N ALA A 189 41.93 23.47 29.81
CA ALA A 189 41.55 24.80 30.32
C ALA A 189 42.22 25.08 31.67
N ASP A 190 42.20 24.12 32.59
CA ASP A 190 42.84 24.22 33.91
C ASP A 190 44.36 24.42 33.80
N ILE A 191 45.02 23.67 32.91
CA ILE A 191 46.46 23.82 32.65
C ILE A 191 46.76 25.23 32.09
N ARG A 192 45.95 25.74 31.16
CA ARG A 192 46.15 27.10 30.62
C ARG A 192 46.01 28.15 31.71
N ALA A 193 44.97 28.06 32.54
CA ALA A 193 44.76 28.97 33.66
C ALA A 193 45.92 28.93 34.68
N ALA A 194 46.45 27.74 34.97
CA ALA A 194 47.62 27.58 35.85
C ALA A 194 48.90 28.17 35.23
N CYS A 195 49.12 28.02 33.92
CA CYS A 195 50.26 28.64 33.24
C CYS A 195 50.16 30.17 33.23
N GLU A 196 48.97 30.74 33.03
CA GLU A 196 48.76 32.18 33.05
C GLU A 196 49.04 32.79 34.43
N SER A 197 48.66 32.11 35.51
CA SER A 197 48.92 32.58 36.87
C SER A 197 50.39 32.49 37.30
N MET A 198 51.21 31.69 36.61
CA MET A 198 52.65 31.59 36.87
C MET A 198 53.50 32.61 36.09
N VAL A 199 52.95 33.21 35.03
CA VAL A 199 53.64 34.19 34.18
C VAL A 199 53.31 35.63 34.60
N SER A 200 52.25 35.83 35.37
CA SER A 200 51.93 37.10 36.07
C SER A 200 52.62 37.21 37.43
#